data_AF-A0A0F3PE27-F1
#
_entry.id   AF-A0A0F3PE27-F1
#
_cell.length_a   1.000
_cell.length_b   1.000
_cell.length_c   1.000
_cell.angle_alpha   90.00
_cell.angle_beta   90.00
_cell.angle_gamma   90.00
#
_symmetry.space_group_name_H-M   'P 1'
#
loop_
_entity.id
_entity.type
_entity.pdbx_description
1 polymer ?
#
loop_
_entity_poly.entity_id
_entity_poly.type
_entity_poly.pdbx_seq_one_letter_code
_entity_poly.pdbx_strand_id
1 'polypeptide(L)'
;MKDFETADSAEKVYDLIIKNAPTRASIFIDVDDTLITPKSKTFKKPPYNQIIDRIKENKSSYDHYEEIISNWRLQRKVILIDEEWVEVIHKLKEKFPVYGLTQMNTGAFGNIPSMQDWRYKELKELGIEFSDNEKLVIYNSGQKDEAIFYKGIFITGNHSKGGTLSKFSEELNARLMG
;
A
#
# COMPACT_ATOMS: atom_id res chain seq x y z
N MET A 1 -21.48 -12.29 10.73
CA MET A 1 -20.08 -12.01 10.31
C MET A 1 -20.00 -12.39 8.85
N LYS A 2 -19.35 -11.58 8.00
CA LYS A 2 -18.89 -12.12 6.71
C LYS A 2 -17.78 -13.12 7.04
N ASP A 3 -17.87 -14.32 6.50
CA ASP A 3 -16.85 -15.34 6.69
C ASP A 3 -15.56 -14.84 6.03
N PHE A 4 -14.47 -14.79 6.80
CA PHE A 4 -13.16 -14.48 6.26
C PHE A 4 -12.55 -15.76 5.70
N GLU A 5 -12.11 -15.72 4.45
CA GLU A 5 -11.35 -16.80 3.84
C GLU A 5 -9.85 -16.56 4.06
N THR A 6 -9.12 -17.64 4.31
CA THR A 6 -7.66 -17.60 4.48
C THR A 6 -6.96 -18.16 3.24
N ALA A 7 -5.86 -17.53 2.87
CA ALA A 7 -4.97 -17.97 1.82
C ALA A 7 -3.53 -17.93 2.33
N ASP A 8 -2.74 -18.91 1.89
CA ASP A 8 -1.35 -19.15 2.25
C ASP A 8 -0.38 -18.90 1.08
N SER A 9 -0.90 -18.53 -0.10
CA SER A 9 -0.15 -18.08 -1.27
C SER A 9 -0.89 -16.99 -2.04
N ALA A 10 -0.18 -16.23 -2.85
CA ALA A 10 -0.77 -15.24 -3.75
C ALA A 10 -1.69 -15.88 -4.80
N GLU A 11 -1.33 -17.04 -5.36
CA GLU A 11 -2.18 -17.78 -6.30
C GLU A 11 -3.53 -18.15 -5.67
N LYS A 12 -3.54 -18.61 -4.43
CA LYS A 12 -4.80 -18.93 -3.75
C LYS A 12 -5.64 -17.68 -3.48
N VAL A 13 -5.01 -16.53 -3.21
CA VAL A 13 -5.73 -15.24 -3.16
C VAL A 13 -6.41 -14.94 -4.50
N TYR A 14 -5.70 -15.14 -5.62
CA TYR A 14 -6.27 -14.98 -6.95
C TYR A 14 -7.51 -15.87 -7.14
N ASP A 15 -7.40 -17.17 -6.86
CA ASP A 15 -8.52 -18.10 -7.03
C ASP A 15 -9.75 -17.73 -6.20
N LEU A 16 -9.53 -17.33 -4.94
CA LEU A 16 -10.60 -16.86 -4.06
C LEU A 16 -11.27 -15.60 -4.57
N ILE A 17 -10.51 -14.65 -5.12
CA ILE A 17 -11.07 -13.44 -5.72
C ILE A 17 -11.88 -13.79 -6.97
N ILE A 18 -11.35 -14.61 -7.87
CA ILE A 18 -12.05 -15.00 -9.10
C ILE A 18 -13.35 -15.75 -8.80
N LYS A 19 -13.33 -16.61 -7.78
CA LYS A 19 -14.50 -17.40 -7.37
C LYS A 19 -15.59 -16.56 -6.74
N ASN A 20 -15.23 -15.58 -5.91
CA ASN A 20 -16.17 -14.92 -4.99
C ASN A 20 -16.46 -13.45 -5.32
N ALA A 21 -15.56 -12.74 -6.03
CA ALA A 21 -15.76 -11.33 -6.33
C ALA A 21 -16.90 -11.14 -7.35
N PRO A 22 -17.78 -10.15 -7.15
CA PRO A 22 -18.79 -9.82 -8.16
C PRO A 22 -18.10 -9.30 -9.44
N THR A 23 -18.79 -9.42 -10.57
CA THR A 23 -18.29 -9.00 -11.88
C THR A 23 -17.88 -7.52 -11.95
N ARG A 24 -18.50 -6.67 -11.13
CA ARG A 24 -18.14 -5.27 -10.95
C ARG A 24 -17.57 -5.06 -9.54
N ALA A 25 -16.27 -5.24 -9.42
CA ALA A 25 -15.52 -5.03 -8.18
C ALA A 25 -14.25 -4.20 -8.44
N SER A 26 -13.79 -3.48 -7.41
CA SER A 26 -12.41 -2.99 -7.34
C SER A 26 -11.69 -3.76 -6.25
N ILE A 27 -10.47 -4.21 -6.55
CA ILE A 27 -9.64 -4.98 -5.63
C ILE A 27 -8.65 -4.03 -4.96
N PHE A 28 -8.59 -4.07 -3.63
CA PHE A 28 -7.64 -3.32 -2.83
C PHE A 28 -6.73 -4.31 -2.12
N ILE A 29 -5.42 -4.16 -2.31
CA ILE A 29 -4.42 -5.03 -1.70
C ILE A 29 -3.58 -4.19 -0.74
N ASP A 30 -3.45 -4.65 0.49
CA ASP A 30 -2.52 -4.03 1.44
C ASP A 30 -1.07 -4.18 0.94
N VAL A 31 -0.19 -3.27 1.32
CA VAL A 31 1.18 -3.26 0.80
C VAL A 31 2.17 -3.90 1.79
N ASP A 32 2.35 -3.27 2.94
CA ASP A 32 3.35 -3.69 3.93
C ASP A 32 2.88 -4.97 4.62
N ASP A 33 3.78 -5.95 4.74
CA ASP A 33 3.53 -7.30 5.28
C ASP A 33 2.39 -8.09 4.61
N THR A 34 2.00 -7.69 3.39
CA THR A 34 1.14 -8.45 2.47
C THR A 34 1.83 -8.70 1.13
N LEU A 35 2.24 -7.64 0.44
CA LEU A 35 2.98 -7.72 -0.83
C LEU A 35 4.48 -7.74 -0.59
N ILE A 36 4.95 -6.86 0.29
CA ILE A 36 6.37 -6.64 0.53
C ILE A 36 6.73 -6.77 2.00
N THR A 37 7.96 -7.16 2.26
CA THR A 37 8.53 -7.25 3.61
C THR A 37 10.02 -6.89 3.58
N PRO A 38 10.63 -6.40 4.68
CA PRO A 38 12.06 -6.09 4.70
C PRO A 38 12.94 -7.29 4.32
N LYS A 39 13.93 -7.14 3.45
CA LYS A 39 14.90 -8.20 3.09
C LYS A 39 15.68 -8.73 4.30
N SER A 40 15.96 -7.85 5.26
CA SER A 40 16.68 -8.20 6.48
C SER A 40 15.91 -9.20 7.33
N LYS A 41 16.54 -10.33 7.67
CA LYS A 41 15.96 -11.36 8.55
C LYS A 41 15.66 -10.82 9.95
N THR A 42 16.46 -9.88 10.44
CA THR A 42 16.31 -9.27 11.78
C THR A 42 14.98 -8.53 11.86
N PHE A 43 14.67 -7.68 10.88
CA PHE A 43 13.46 -6.86 10.89
C PHE A 43 12.19 -7.65 10.50
N LYS A 44 12.29 -8.92 10.12
CA LYS A 44 11.13 -9.79 9.87
C LYS A 44 10.63 -10.51 11.12
N LYS A 45 11.43 -10.62 12.19
CA LYS A 45 11.10 -11.47 13.34
C LYS A 45 10.99 -10.69 14.66
N PRO A 46 10.10 -11.09 15.57
CA PRO A 46 10.09 -10.56 16.93
C PRO A 46 11.44 -10.77 17.64
N PRO A 47 11.84 -9.84 18.53
CA PRO A 47 11.15 -8.59 18.89
C PRO A 47 11.42 -7.43 17.93
N TYR A 48 12.31 -7.62 16.94
CA TYR A 48 12.89 -6.54 16.15
C TYR A 48 12.02 -6.06 15.00
N ASN A 49 11.02 -6.85 14.59
CA ASN A 49 9.98 -6.41 13.64
C ASN A 49 9.17 -5.21 14.16
N GLN A 50 9.14 -4.98 15.47
CA GLN A 50 8.40 -3.87 16.08
C GLN A 50 9.24 -2.62 16.34
N ILE A 51 10.56 -2.64 16.13
CA ILE A 51 11.42 -1.49 16.48
C ILE A 51 10.91 -0.20 15.84
N ILE A 52 10.62 -0.24 14.55
CA ILE A 52 10.20 0.94 13.80
C ILE A 52 8.83 1.41 14.24
N ASP A 53 7.90 0.50 14.53
CA ASP A 53 6.57 0.86 15.01
C ASP A 53 6.63 1.48 16.40
N ARG A 54 7.47 0.96 17.30
CA ARG A 54 7.71 1.59 18.60
C ARG A 54 8.30 3.00 18.48
N ILE A 55 9.19 3.23 17.51
CA ILE A 55 9.71 4.59 17.25
C ILE A 55 8.58 5.50 16.75
N LYS A 56 7.71 5.04 15.84
CA LYS A 56 6.56 5.80 15.35
C LYS A 56 5.56 6.13 16.47
N GLU A 57 5.25 5.17 17.33
CA GLU A 57 4.34 5.32 18.48
C GLU A 57 4.87 6.34 19.49
N ASN A 58 6.20 6.43 19.64
CA ASN A 58 6.87 7.33 20.57
C ASN A 58 7.54 8.51 19.86
N LYS A 59 6.98 8.99 18.73
CA LYS A 59 7.59 10.02 17.88
C LYS A 59 8.05 11.28 18.64
N SER A 60 7.36 11.67 19.71
CA SER A 60 7.70 12.85 20.53
C SER A 60 8.97 12.67 21.36
N SER A 61 9.44 11.44 21.53
CA SER A 61 10.61 11.09 22.32
C SER A 61 11.91 11.10 21.50
N TYR A 62 11.83 11.37 20.19
CA TYR A 62 12.98 11.34 19.29
C TYR A 62 13.15 12.69 18.61
N ASP A 63 14.20 13.42 18.99
CA ASP A 63 14.69 14.53 18.17
C ASP A 63 15.03 13.98 16.77
N HIS A 64 14.71 14.75 15.73
CA HIS A 64 14.92 14.35 14.33
C HIS A 64 14.18 13.08 13.90
N TYR A 65 13.03 12.76 14.50
CA TYR A 65 12.17 11.61 14.16
C TYR A 65 12.01 11.37 12.64
N GLU A 66 11.71 12.41 11.85
CA GLU A 66 11.49 12.25 10.41
C GLU A 66 12.76 11.85 9.67
N GLU A 67 13.91 12.37 10.08
CA GLU A 67 15.21 12.02 9.50
C GLU A 67 15.56 10.57 9.82
N ILE A 68 15.37 10.13 11.07
CA ILE A 68 15.61 8.74 11.49
C ILE A 68 14.76 7.77 10.65
N ILE A 69 13.46 8.03 10.55
CA ILE A 69 12.54 7.14 9.84
C ILE A 69 12.78 7.18 8.32
N SER A 70 13.02 8.35 7.74
CA SER A 70 13.31 8.47 6.30
C SER A 70 14.63 7.80 5.92
N ASN A 71 15.69 7.95 6.73
CA ASN A 71 16.96 7.27 6.51
C ASN A 71 16.80 5.75 6.58
N TRP A 72 16.06 5.24 7.57
CA TRP A 72 15.75 3.80 7.63
C TRP A 72 15.01 3.32 6.38
N ARG A 73 13.99 4.07 5.91
CA ARG A 73 13.24 3.75 4.67
C ARG A 73 14.11 3.77 3.41
N LEU A 74 15.08 4.68 3.31
CA LEU A 74 15.99 4.77 2.17
C LEU A 74 17.04 3.65 2.17
N GLN A 75 17.47 3.20 3.35
CA GLN A 75 18.49 2.15 3.49
C GLN A 75 17.91 0.74 3.47
N ARG A 76 16.67 0.55 3.97
CA ARG A 76 16.03 -0.76 3.95
C ARG A 76 15.89 -1.22 2.50
N LYS A 77 16.07 -2.52 2.28
CA LYS A 77 15.66 -3.18 1.06
C LYS A 77 14.44 -4.03 1.37
N VAL A 78 13.51 -4.10 0.43
CA VAL A 78 12.32 -4.94 0.50
C VAL A 78 12.42 -6.09 -0.47
N ILE A 79 11.68 -7.15 -0.20
CA ILE A 79 11.42 -8.26 -1.14
C ILE A 79 9.92 -8.54 -1.14
N LEU A 80 9.46 -9.25 -2.17
CA LEU A 80 8.12 -9.81 -2.18
C LEU A 80 7.97 -10.84 -1.05
N ILE A 81 6.79 -10.87 -0.43
CA ILE A 81 6.44 -11.94 0.52
C ILE A 81 6.25 -13.26 -0.21
N ASP A 82 5.60 -13.19 -1.37
CA ASP A 82 5.38 -14.28 -2.30
C ASP A 82 5.76 -13.77 -3.70
N GLU A 83 6.64 -14.50 -4.39
CA GLU A 83 7.17 -14.10 -5.70
C GLU A 83 6.08 -14.06 -6.78
N GLU A 84 4.98 -14.79 -6.58
CA GLU A 84 3.85 -14.86 -7.51
C GLU A 84 2.98 -13.60 -7.54
N TRP A 85 3.14 -12.68 -6.56
CA TRP A 85 2.32 -11.47 -6.48
C TRP A 85 2.33 -10.62 -7.75
N VAL A 86 3.46 -10.57 -8.46
CA VAL A 86 3.58 -9.82 -9.72
C VAL A 86 2.62 -10.39 -10.77
N GLU A 87 2.66 -11.72 -10.97
CA GLU A 87 1.78 -12.39 -11.93
C GLU A 87 0.32 -12.32 -11.50
N VAL A 88 0.03 -12.52 -10.21
CA VAL A 88 -1.33 -12.43 -9.66
C VAL A 88 -1.94 -11.05 -9.88
N ILE A 89 -1.19 -9.98 -9.59
CA ILE A 89 -1.67 -8.60 -9.82
C ILE A 89 -1.93 -8.38 -11.31
N HIS A 90 -1.06 -8.86 -12.20
CA HIS A 90 -1.30 -8.76 -13.65
C HIS A 90 -2.58 -9.49 -14.08
N LYS A 91 -2.77 -10.75 -13.66
CA LYS A 91 -3.98 -11.53 -13.99
C LYS A 91 -5.25 -10.88 -13.43
N LEU A 92 -5.21 -10.34 -12.21
CA LEU A 92 -6.35 -9.63 -11.64
C LEU A 92 -6.68 -8.35 -12.43
N LYS A 93 -5.68 -7.61 -12.89
CA LYS A 93 -5.85 -6.38 -13.67
C LYS A 93 -6.55 -6.58 -15.01
N GLU A 94 -6.50 -7.78 -15.58
CA GLU A 94 -7.25 -8.12 -16.80
C GLU A 94 -8.77 -8.13 -16.56
N LYS A 95 -9.21 -8.26 -15.31
CA LYS A 95 -10.62 -8.43 -14.94
C LYS A 95 -11.15 -7.31 -14.04
N PHE A 96 -10.30 -6.74 -13.20
CA PHE A 96 -10.69 -5.77 -12.19
C PHE A 96 -9.69 -4.60 -12.14
N PRO A 97 -10.12 -3.40 -11.76
CA PRO A 97 -9.22 -2.40 -11.21
C PRO A 97 -8.60 -2.94 -9.92
N VAL A 98 -7.28 -3.03 -9.89
CA VAL A 98 -6.48 -3.48 -8.73
C VAL A 98 -5.67 -2.30 -8.22
N TYR A 99 -5.82 -1.96 -6.94
CA TYR A 99 -5.13 -0.83 -6.31
C TYR A 99 -4.36 -1.28 -5.07
N GLY A 100 -3.24 -0.61 -4.81
CA GLY A 100 -2.55 -0.70 -3.53
C GLY A 100 -3.24 0.17 -2.49
N LEU A 101 -3.26 -0.27 -1.23
CA LEU A 101 -3.78 0.50 -0.11
C LEU A 101 -2.82 0.44 1.07
N THR A 102 -2.23 1.55 1.46
CA THR A 102 -1.17 1.55 2.47
C THR A 102 -1.26 2.75 3.40
N GLN A 103 -0.92 2.52 4.67
CA GLN A 103 -0.83 3.58 5.66
C GLN A 103 0.62 4.04 5.82
N MET A 104 0.89 5.25 5.36
CA MET A 104 2.17 5.94 5.52
C MET A 104 1.98 7.45 5.34
N ASN A 105 2.96 8.22 5.81
CA ASN A 105 3.02 9.66 5.56
C ASN A 105 3.02 9.96 4.05
N THR A 106 2.48 11.12 3.70
CA THR A 106 2.44 11.67 2.33
C THR A 106 3.20 12.99 2.28
N GLY A 107 3.52 13.46 1.06
CA GLY A 107 4.33 14.66 0.87
C GLY A 107 5.82 14.43 1.20
N ALA A 108 6.53 15.51 1.54
CA ALA A 108 7.91 15.44 1.98
C ALA A 108 8.01 14.95 3.45
N PHE A 109 8.99 14.09 3.72
CA PHE A 109 9.19 13.51 5.04
C PHE A 109 10.68 13.20 5.27
N GLY A 110 11.32 13.96 6.16
CA GLY A 110 12.77 13.90 6.38
C GLY A 110 13.54 14.04 5.06
N ASN A 111 14.38 13.05 4.75
CA ASN A 111 15.19 13.00 3.52
C ASN A 111 14.45 12.47 2.28
N ILE A 112 13.15 12.15 2.38
CA ILE A 112 12.34 11.70 1.25
C ILE A 112 11.51 12.88 0.72
N PRO A 113 11.78 13.40 -0.50
CA PRO A 113 11.06 14.57 -1.03
C PRO A 113 9.59 14.31 -1.33
N SER A 114 9.25 13.07 -1.69
CA SER A 114 7.88 12.64 -1.96
C SER A 114 7.71 11.19 -1.54
N MET A 115 6.95 10.98 -0.47
CA MET A 115 6.70 9.65 0.08
C MET A 115 5.90 8.77 -0.87
N GLN A 116 4.92 9.34 -1.57
CA GLN A 116 4.14 8.62 -2.57
C GLN A 116 4.97 8.19 -3.78
N ASP A 117 5.87 9.04 -4.25
CA ASP A 117 6.75 8.70 -5.36
C ASP A 117 7.81 7.67 -4.95
N TRP A 118 8.36 7.81 -3.74
CA TRP A 118 9.25 6.81 -3.15
C TRP A 118 8.57 5.44 -3.08
N ARG A 119 7.34 5.35 -2.56
CA ARG A 119 6.61 4.08 -2.47
C ARG A 119 6.29 3.50 -3.84
N TYR A 120 5.86 4.32 -4.79
CA TYR A 120 5.62 3.85 -6.16
C TYR A 120 6.88 3.26 -6.79
N LYS A 121 8.03 3.94 -6.67
CA LYS A 121 9.31 3.45 -7.20
C LYS A 121 9.75 2.15 -6.51
N GLU A 122 9.61 2.06 -5.18
CA GLU A 122 9.94 0.84 -4.42
C GLU A 122 9.14 -0.38 -4.91
N LEU A 123 7.84 -0.22 -5.17
CA LEU A 123 7.01 -1.30 -5.71
C LEU A 123 7.33 -1.61 -7.17
N LYS A 124 7.56 -0.58 -7.99
CA LYS A 124 7.92 -0.74 -9.41
C LYS A 124 9.23 -1.49 -9.59
N GLU A 125 10.22 -1.27 -8.72
CA GLU A 125 11.48 -2.03 -8.71
C GLU A 125 11.28 -3.54 -8.48
N LEU A 126 10.18 -3.93 -7.83
CA LEU A 126 9.78 -5.32 -7.63
C LEU A 126 8.82 -5.85 -8.70
N GLY A 127 8.57 -5.07 -9.76
CA GLY A 127 7.64 -5.43 -10.84
C GLY A 127 6.16 -5.23 -10.50
N ILE A 128 5.82 -4.59 -9.38
CA ILE A 128 4.43 -4.31 -9.00
C ILE A 128 4.00 -2.97 -9.60
N GLU A 129 3.01 -3.02 -10.48
CA GLU A 129 2.31 -1.83 -10.97
C GLU A 129 0.79 -2.04 -10.90
N PHE A 130 0.12 -1.21 -10.11
CA PHE A 130 -1.34 -1.24 -9.94
C PHE A 130 -2.09 -0.62 -11.13
N SER A 131 -3.41 -0.63 -11.06
CA SER A 131 -4.28 0.06 -12.00
C SER A 131 -4.25 1.55 -11.73
N ASP A 132 -4.03 2.37 -12.75
CA ASP A 132 -4.14 3.81 -12.61
C ASP A 132 -5.57 4.32 -12.85
N ASN A 133 -5.84 5.54 -12.41
CA ASN A 133 -7.12 6.20 -12.64
C ASN A 133 -6.91 7.72 -12.73
N GLU A 134 -6.97 8.25 -13.94
CA GLU A 134 -6.76 9.67 -14.24
C GLU A 134 -7.70 10.59 -13.46
N LYS A 135 -8.95 10.16 -13.20
CA LYS A 135 -9.92 10.96 -12.43
C LYS A 135 -9.52 11.10 -10.97
N LEU A 136 -8.84 10.09 -10.42
CA LEU A 136 -8.39 10.11 -9.03
C LEU A 136 -7.07 10.88 -8.83
N VAL A 137 -6.37 11.24 -9.90
CA VAL A 137 -5.10 11.99 -9.83
C VAL A 137 -5.28 13.36 -9.16
N ILE A 138 -6.47 13.95 -9.25
CA ILE A 138 -6.79 15.25 -8.61
C ILE A 138 -6.64 15.21 -7.09
N TYR A 139 -6.69 14.02 -6.48
CA TYR A 139 -6.55 13.84 -5.05
C TYR A 139 -5.09 13.65 -4.61
N ASN A 140 -4.12 13.94 -5.48
CA ASN A 140 -2.73 14.05 -5.10
C ASN A 140 -2.40 15.52 -4.80
N SER A 141 -2.79 15.99 -3.61
CA SER A 141 -2.45 17.35 -3.15
C SER A 141 -0.95 17.54 -2.90
N GLY A 142 -0.20 16.44 -2.73
CA GLY A 142 1.18 16.46 -2.28
C GLY A 142 1.36 16.99 -0.85
N GLN A 143 0.26 17.31 -0.16
CA GLN A 143 0.29 17.83 1.20
C GLN A 143 0.63 16.72 2.19
N LYS A 144 1.30 17.13 3.27
CA LYS A 144 1.78 16.20 4.28
C LYS A 144 0.62 15.57 5.03
N ASP A 145 0.68 14.25 5.14
CA ASP A 145 -0.25 13.38 5.87
C ASP A 145 -1.72 13.40 5.40
N GLU A 146 -2.01 13.96 4.23
CA GLU A 146 -3.32 13.81 3.60
C GLU A 146 -3.51 12.43 2.97
N ALA A 147 -4.76 11.97 2.93
CA ALA A 147 -5.18 10.82 2.14
C ALA A 147 -5.19 11.17 0.64
N ILE A 148 -4.39 10.44 -0.14
CA ILE A 148 -4.17 10.68 -1.58
C ILE A 148 -4.28 9.40 -2.42
N PHE A 149 -4.44 9.59 -3.72
CA PHE A 149 -4.25 8.56 -4.74
C PHE A 149 -3.05 8.91 -5.61
N TYR A 150 -2.12 7.98 -5.78
CA TYR A 150 -0.91 8.18 -6.59
C TYR A 150 -0.58 6.92 -7.38
N LYS A 151 -0.72 6.97 -8.71
CA LYS A 151 -0.33 5.90 -9.66
C LYS A 151 -0.83 4.52 -9.24
N GLY A 152 -2.12 4.42 -8.93
CA GLY A 152 -2.77 3.18 -8.49
C GLY A 152 -2.59 2.80 -7.03
N ILE A 153 -2.02 3.69 -6.20
CA ILE A 153 -1.83 3.46 -4.75
C ILE A 153 -2.63 4.49 -3.97
N PHE A 154 -3.52 4.01 -3.11
CA PHE A 154 -4.16 4.80 -2.08
C PHE A 154 -3.24 4.86 -0.85
N ILE A 155 -2.85 6.06 -0.48
CA ILE A 155 -1.98 6.32 0.67
C ILE A 155 -2.79 7.11 1.69
N THR A 156 -2.93 6.58 2.89
CA THR A 156 -3.91 7.11 3.85
C THR A 156 -3.44 8.31 4.64
N GLY A 157 -2.13 8.63 4.65
CA GLY A 157 -1.60 9.66 5.54
C GLY A 157 -1.89 9.35 7.01
N ASN A 158 -2.44 10.32 7.75
CA ASN A 158 -2.88 10.15 9.14
C ASN A 158 -4.32 9.59 9.26
N HIS A 159 -4.96 9.20 8.16
CA HIS A 159 -6.32 8.66 8.17
C HIS A 159 -6.32 7.12 8.23
N SER A 160 -7.44 6.55 8.65
CA SER A 160 -7.65 5.10 8.56
C SER A 160 -7.85 4.67 7.11
N LYS A 161 -7.54 3.40 6.81
CA LYS A 161 -7.83 2.78 5.50
C LYS A 161 -9.31 2.90 5.13
N GLY A 162 -10.20 2.60 6.07
CA GLY A 162 -11.65 2.74 5.87
C GLY A 162 -12.07 4.17 5.57
N GLY A 163 -11.63 5.14 6.38
CA GLY A 163 -11.93 6.56 6.16
C GLY A 163 -11.37 7.11 4.85
N THR A 164 -10.19 6.64 4.46
CA THR A 164 -9.59 6.92 3.15
C THR A 164 -10.50 6.42 2.04
N LEU A 165 -10.86 5.13 2.02
CA LEU A 165 -11.72 4.58 0.97
C LEU A 165 -13.10 5.26 0.91
N SER A 166 -13.67 5.66 2.05
CA SER A 166 -14.91 6.45 2.08
C SER A 166 -14.76 7.79 1.35
N LYS A 167 -13.64 8.50 1.51
CA LYS A 167 -13.34 9.77 0.80
C LYS A 167 -13.34 9.60 -0.72
N PHE A 168 -12.95 8.42 -1.23
CA PHE A 168 -12.86 8.13 -2.66
C PHE A 168 -14.06 7.37 -3.23
N SER A 169 -15.05 7.06 -2.39
CA SER A 169 -16.13 6.12 -2.73
C SER A 169 -16.99 6.60 -3.89
N GLU A 170 -17.27 7.90 -4.01
CA GLU A 170 -18.07 8.46 -5.10
C GLU A 170 -17.42 8.20 -6.46
N GLU A 171 -16.13 8.52 -6.60
CA GLU A 171 -15.36 8.31 -7.84
C GLU A 171 -15.13 6.83 -8.15
N LEU A 172 -14.92 6.01 -7.12
CA LEU A 172 -14.83 4.56 -7.27
C LEU A 172 -16.16 3.96 -7.76
N ASN A 173 -17.29 4.43 -7.24
CA ASN A 173 -18.63 3.97 -7.62
C ASN A 173 -19.03 4.46 -9.01
N ALA A 174 -18.67 5.68 -9.40
CA ALA A 174 -18.94 6.21 -10.75
C ALA A 174 -18.34 5.31 -11.84
N ARG A 175 -17.18 4.70 -11.59
CA ARG A 175 -16.54 3.73 -12.50
C ARG A 175 -17.25 2.37 -12.54
N LEU A 176 -17.91 1.97 -11.45
CA LEU A 176 -18.71 0.74 -11.43
C LEU A 176 -20.07 0.92 -12.11
N MET A 177 -20.47 2.15 -12.45
CA MET A 177 -21.74 2.43 -13.14
C MET A 177 -21.55 2.69 -14.63
N GLY A 178 -20.43 3.30 -15.05
CA GLY A 178 -20.01 3.42 -16.46
C GLY A 178 -19.59 2.10 -17.08
#